data_AF-A0A2V9SJC8-F1
#
_entry.id   AF-A0A2V9SJC8-F1
#
_cell.length_a   1.000
_cell.length_b   1.000
_cell.length_c   1.000
_cell.angle_alpha   90.00
_cell.angle_beta   90.00
_cell.angle_gamma   90.00
#
_symmetry.space_group_name_H-M   'P 1'
#
loop_
_entity.id
_entity.type
_entity.pdbx_description
1 polymer ?
#
loop_
_entity_poly.entity_id
_entity_poly.type
_entity_poly.pdbx_seq_one_letter_code
_entity_poly.pdbx_strand_id
1 'polypeptide(L)'
;MAVHENLQSMSIEAIEEYLYIAEHSVMTAKPTGGVYGYPAVLLLCCVVDALSNYAGHPQNSLGELQSILSVTSKQVKDFKNWYRNLLAHQAIIMPGTQLSPESIGGVIEFGSTGEPTIIRVIPFYQAVKTWWNGFDKASIKPKFQQEQAPKAAAVNTSGYFMTSHLLRDEYPTDYGPSSPVKKPLK
;
A
#
# COMPACT_ATOMS: atom_id res chain seq x y z
N MET A 1 -14.70 3.56 6.07
CA MET A 1 -13.63 4.03 6.96
C MET A 1 -14.19 4.14 8.36
N ALA A 2 -13.58 3.44 9.32
CA ALA A 2 -13.95 3.55 10.72
C ALA A 2 -13.52 4.90 11.31
N VAL A 3 -14.20 5.31 12.40
CA VAL A 3 -13.74 6.41 13.26
C VAL A 3 -12.86 5.80 14.33
N HIS A 4 -11.63 6.30 14.47
CA HIS A 4 -10.65 5.76 15.40
C HIS A 4 -10.51 6.62 16.65
N GLU A 5 -10.57 6.01 17.82
CA GLU A 5 -10.39 6.69 19.11
C GLU A 5 -8.93 7.07 19.40
N ASN A 6 -7.97 6.41 18.76
CA ASN A 6 -6.54 6.67 18.96
C ASN A 6 -5.71 6.31 17.71
N LEU A 7 -4.47 6.79 17.67
CA LEU A 7 -3.56 6.57 16.53
C LEU A 7 -3.18 5.09 16.34
N GLN A 8 -3.13 4.31 17.43
CA GLN A 8 -2.78 2.89 17.37
C GLN A 8 -3.85 2.11 16.62
N SER A 9 -5.14 2.27 16.96
CA SER A 9 -6.23 1.60 16.25
C SER A 9 -6.32 2.02 14.78
N MET A 10 -6.06 3.30 14.49
CA MET A 10 -5.95 3.78 13.11
C MET A 10 -4.81 3.09 12.33
N SER A 11 -3.64 2.91 12.95
CA SER A 11 -2.50 2.28 12.28
C SER A 11 -2.70 0.79 12.08
N ILE A 12 -3.34 0.11 13.04
CA ILE A 12 -3.72 -1.29 12.91
C ILE A 12 -4.68 -1.48 11.73
N GLU A 13 -5.76 -0.69 11.68
CA GLU A 13 -6.75 -0.82 10.61
C GLU A 13 -6.15 -0.47 9.24
N ALA A 14 -5.31 0.56 9.15
CA ALA A 14 -4.61 0.88 7.91
C ALA A 14 -3.72 -0.28 7.41
N ILE A 15 -2.99 -0.96 8.31
CA ILE A 15 -2.19 -2.14 7.94
C ILE A 15 -3.10 -3.30 7.50
N GLU A 16 -4.23 -3.52 8.18
CA GLU A 16 -5.20 -4.55 7.80
C GLU A 16 -5.81 -4.29 6.42
N GLU A 17 -6.18 -3.04 6.12
CA GLU A 17 -6.66 -2.63 4.80
C GLU A 17 -5.58 -2.81 3.72
N TYR A 18 -4.32 -2.45 3.99
CA TYR A 18 -3.21 -2.69 3.07
C TYR A 18 -3.05 -4.19 2.75
N LEU A 19 -3.10 -5.04 3.78
CA LEU A 19 -3.00 -6.49 3.61
C LEU A 19 -4.21 -7.06 2.86
N TYR A 20 -5.42 -6.55 3.11
CA TYR A 20 -6.63 -6.95 2.41
C TYR A 20 -6.54 -6.64 0.91
N ILE A 21 -6.12 -5.42 0.55
CA ILE A 21 -5.96 -5.05 -0.86
C ILE A 21 -4.79 -5.79 -1.51
N ALA A 22 -3.70 -6.04 -0.78
CA ALA A 22 -2.60 -6.88 -1.26
C ALA A 22 -3.07 -8.32 -1.53
N GLU A 23 -3.87 -8.90 -0.64
CA GLU A 23 -4.49 -10.23 -0.81
C GLU A 23 -5.36 -10.27 -2.06
N HIS A 24 -6.28 -9.31 -2.19
CA HIS A 24 -7.14 -9.22 -3.36
C HIS A 24 -6.30 -9.10 -4.66
N SER A 25 -5.22 -8.33 -4.62
CA SER A 25 -4.33 -8.13 -5.75
C SER A 25 -3.59 -9.41 -6.17
N VAL A 26 -3.19 -10.26 -5.22
CA VAL A 26 -2.50 -11.53 -5.51
C VAL A 26 -3.45 -12.69 -5.82
N MET A 27 -4.71 -12.62 -5.37
CA MET A 27 -5.73 -13.63 -5.66
C MET A 27 -6.49 -13.37 -6.97
N THR A 28 -6.48 -12.12 -7.46
CA THR A 28 -7.21 -11.77 -8.68
C THR A 28 -6.35 -12.01 -9.92
N ALA A 29 -6.77 -12.98 -10.74
CA ALA A 29 -6.16 -13.26 -12.03
C ALA A 29 -6.46 -12.14 -13.03
N LYS A 30 -5.45 -11.74 -13.81
CA LYS A 30 -5.61 -10.80 -14.92
C LYS A 30 -6.06 -11.52 -16.20
N PRO A 31 -6.79 -10.85 -17.10
CA PRO A 31 -7.13 -11.41 -18.42
C PRO A 31 -5.92 -11.85 -19.24
N THR A 32 -4.78 -11.17 -19.05
CA THR A 32 -3.50 -11.46 -19.73
C THR A 32 -2.68 -12.56 -19.05
N GLY A 33 -3.20 -13.20 -18.01
CA GLY A 33 -2.43 -14.04 -17.11
C GLY A 33 -1.69 -13.25 -16.03
N GLY A 34 -1.29 -13.95 -14.96
CA GLY A 34 -0.66 -13.35 -13.78
C GLY A 34 -1.64 -12.63 -12.85
N VAL A 35 -1.09 -11.80 -11.95
CA VAL A 35 -1.82 -11.13 -10.86
C VAL A 35 -1.52 -9.64 -10.82
N TYR A 36 -2.21 -8.88 -9.95
CA TYR A 36 -1.94 -7.46 -9.72
C TYR A 36 -0.71 -7.26 -8.82
N GLY A 37 0.45 -7.67 -9.33
CA GLY A 37 1.70 -7.71 -8.57
C GLY A 37 2.24 -6.35 -8.12
N TYR A 38 2.18 -5.33 -8.97
CA TYR A 38 2.67 -3.99 -8.64
C TYR A 38 1.97 -3.37 -7.42
N PRO A 39 0.63 -3.21 -7.39
CA PRO A 39 -0.03 -2.67 -6.21
C PRO A 39 0.18 -3.55 -4.97
N ALA A 40 0.20 -4.88 -5.13
CA ALA A 40 0.49 -5.79 -4.02
C ALA A 40 1.88 -5.51 -3.40
N VAL A 41 2.94 -5.50 -4.21
CA VAL A 41 4.31 -5.27 -3.72
C VAL A 41 4.45 -3.90 -3.08
N LEU A 42 3.82 -2.86 -3.62
CA LEU A 42 3.85 -1.52 -3.03
C LEU A 42 3.23 -1.51 -1.64
N LEU A 43 2.03 -2.07 -1.49
CA LEU A 43 1.33 -2.14 -0.20
C LEU A 43 2.08 -3.00 0.82
N LEU A 44 2.64 -4.13 0.38
CA LEU A 44 3.49 -4.98 1.23
C LEU A 44 4.74 -4.24 1.70
N CYS A 45 5.38 -3.46 0.83
CA CYS A 45 6.48 -2.58 1.24
C CYS A 45 6.02 -1.58 2.30
N CYS A 46 4.85 -0.95 2.14
CA CYS A 46 4.32 -0.03 3.15
C CYS A 46 4.09 -0.70 4.50
N VAL A 47 3.53 -1.91 4.53
CA VAL A 47 3.34 -2.70 5.75
C VAL A 47 4.68 -2.99 6.40
N VAL A 48 5.64 -3.52 5.65
CA VAL A 48 6.98 -3.84 6.18
C VAL A 48 7.67 -2.58 6.71
N ASP A 49 7.52 -1.45 6.05
CA ASP A 49 8.11 -0.17 6.49
C ASP A 49 7.51 0.31 7.81
N ALA A 50 6.18 0.25 7.93
CA ALA A 50 5.49 0.60 9.16
C ALA A 50 5.93 -0.29 10.33
N LEU A 51 5.97 -1.61 10.12
CA LEU A 51 6.42 -2.56 11.14
C LEU A 51 7.88 -2.36 11.51
N SER A 52 8.75 -2.07 10.52
CA SER A 52 10.16 -1.74 10.78
C SER A 52 10.30 -0.52 11.68
N ASN A 53 9.49 0.53 11.44
CA ASN A 53 9.50 1.73 12.27
C ASN A 53 9.04 1.42 13.71
N TYR A 54 8.02 0.57 13.89
CA TYR A 54 7.54 0.19 15.23
C TYR A 54 8.51 -0.72 15.99
N ALA A 55 9.24 -1.57 15.27
CA ALA A 55 10.28 -2.43 15.84
C ALA A 55 11.60 -1.69 16.16
N GLY A 56 11.68 -0.38 15.89
CA GLY A 56 12.83 0.46 16.23
C GLY A 56 13.96 0.45 15.20
N HIS A 57 13.71 -0.04 13.98
CA HIS A 57 14.66 0.12 12.88
C HIS A 57 14.73 1.59 12.43
N PRO A 58 15.79 1.99 11.69
CA PRO A 58 15.87 3.32 11.11
C PRO A 58 14.64 3.64 10.26
N GLN A 59 14.23 4.91 10.28
CA GLN A 59 13.00 5.32 9.63
C GLN A 59 13.00 4.97 8.13
N ASN A 60 11.89 4.39 7.68
CA ASN A 60 11.64 4.01 6.29
C ASN A 60 12.68 3.00 5.75
N SER A 61 13.27 2.14 6.59
CA SER A 61 14.40 1.28 6.20
C SER A 61 14.02 -0.06 5.57
N LEU A 62 12.76 -0.51 5.71
CA LEU A 62 12.37 -1.92 5.50
C LEU A 62 13.21 -2.92 6.31
N GLY A 63 13.71 -2.53 7.49
CA GLY A 63 14.60 -3.34 8.33
C GLY A 63 14.07 -4.74 8.65
N GLU A 64 12.76 -4.89 8.83
CA GLU A 64 12.13 -6.18 9.14
C GLU A 64 12.21 -7.19 7.98
N LEU A 65 12.55 -6.77 6.75
CA LEU A 65 12.79 -7.73 5.66
C LEU A 65 13.89 -8.74 6.02
N GLN A 66 14.87 -8.36 6.84
CA GLN A 66 15.93 -9.29 7.27
C GLN A 66 15.34 -10.43 8.12
N SER A 67 14.45 -10.10 9.05
CA SER A 67 13.74 -11.07 9.89
C SER A 67 12.77 -11.93 9.06
N ILE A 68 12.05 -11.31 8.13
CA ILE A 68 11.00 -11.97 7.35
C ILE A 68 11.59 -12.92 6.30
N LEU A 69 12.69 -12.51 5.64
CA LEU A 69 13.21 -13.17 4.43
C LEU A 69 14.66 -13.67 4.55
N SER A 70 15.31 -13.51 5.71
CA SER A 70 16.72 -13.89 5.92
C SER A 70 17.68 -13.24 4.90
N VAL A 71 17.45 -11.96 4.59
CA VAL A 71 18.26 -11.18 3.62
C VAL A 71 19.25 -10.25 4.32
N THR A 72 20.33 -9.89 3.62
CA THR A 72 21.35 -8.96 4.12
C THR A 72 20.90 -7.49 4.08
N SER A 73 21.53 -6.63 4.87
CA SER A 73 21.28 -5.18 4.84
C SER A 73 21.50 -4.55 3.45
N LYS A 74 22.46 -5.06 2.66
CA LYS A 74 22.67 -4.61 1.28
C LYS A 74 21.46 -4.97 0.42
N GLN A 75 21.00 -6.20 0.49
CA GLN A 75 19.82 -6.67 -0.26
C GLN A 75 18.55 -5.89 0.11
N VAL A 76 18.35 -5.57 1.39
CA VAL A 76 17.24 -4.71 1.82
C VAL A 76 17.33 -3.32 1.20
N LYS A 77 18.52 -2.71 1.22
CA LYS A 77 18.75 -1.39 0.61
C LYS A 77 18.49 -1.41 -0.89
N ASP A 78 19.00 -2.41 -1.60
CA ASP A 78 18.82 -2.56 -3.04
C ASP A 78 17.35 -2.79 -3.38
N PHE A 79 16.67 -3.69 -2.66
CA PHE A 79 15.22 -3.93 -2.79
C PHE A 79 14.40 -2.64 -2.59
N LYS A 80 14.67 -1.88 -1.53
CA LYS A 80 14.00 -0.61 -1.26
C LYS A 80 14.16 0.36 -2.43
N ASN A 81 15.38 0.49 -2.95
CA ASN A 81 15.67 1.41 -4.04
C ASN A 81 15.04 0.96 -5.36
N TRP A 82 15.14 -0.32 -5.68
CA TRP A 82 14.78 -0.89 -6.99
C TRP A 82 13.29 -1.16 -7.13
N TYR A 83 12.60 -1.41 -6.02
CA TYR A 83 11.17 -1.70 -6.03
C TYR A 83 10.40 -0.60 -5.32
N ARG A 84 10.50 -0.48 -3.99
CA ARG A 84 9.65 0.45 -3.23
C ARG A 84 9.72 1.89 -3.77
N ASN A 85 10.92 2.44 -3.95
CA ASN A 85 11.08 3.84 -4.37
C ASN A 85 10.71 4.05 -5.84
N LEU A 86 11.22 3.22 -6.75
CA LEU A 86 10.87 3.34 -8.17
C LEU A 86 9.36 3.14 -8.39
N LEU A 87 8.76 2.18 -7.70
CA LEU A 87 7.34 1.86 -7.87
C LEU A 87 6.45 2.97 -7.31
N ALA A 88 6.78 3.50 -6.13
CA ALA A 88 6.01 4.58 -5.50
C ALA A 88 6.13 5.93 -6.22
N HIS A 89 7.30 6.24 -6.78
CA HIS A 89 7.59 7.59 -7.30
C HIS A 89 7.58 7.69 -8.83
N GLN A 90 7.73 6.56 -9.52
CA GLN A 90 7.85 6.52 -10.98
C GLN A 90 6.95 5.45 -11.63
N ALA A 91 6.18 4.68 -10.86
CA ALA A 91 5.35 3.59 -11.36
C ALA A 91 6.11 2.55 -12.21
N ILE A 92 7.40 2.35 -11.90
CA ILE A 92 8.26 1.35 -12.54
C ILE A 92 8.98 0.51 -11.49
N ILE A 93 9.54 -0.63 -11.91
CA ILE A 93 10.54 -1.38 -11.14
C ILE A 93 11.87 -1.31 -11.90
N MET A 94 12.97 -1.68 -11.24
CA MET A 94 14.28 -1.70 -11.89
C MET A 94 14.24 -2.56 -13.17
N PRO A 95 14.71 -2.05 -14.33
CA PRO A 95 14.84 -2.86 -15.55
C PRO A 95 15.69 -4.12 -15.32
N GLY A 96 15.29 -5.22 -15.96
CA GLY A 96 15.93 -6.53 -15.77
C GLY A 96 15.45 -7.29 -14.54
N THR A 97 14.48 -6.75 -13.80
CA THR A 97 13.82 -7.44 -12.69
C THR A 97 12.37 -7.79 -13.02
N GLN A 98 11.79 -8.77 -12.33
CA GLN A 98 10.42 -9.21 -12.60
C GLN A 98 9.61 -9.53 -11.34
N LEU A 99 8.30 -9.31 -11.44
CA LEU A 99 7.31 -9.81 -10.49
C LEU A 99 6.70 -11.11 -11.03
N SER A 100 6.71 -12.16 -10.21
CA SER A 100 6.18 -13.47 -10.59
C SER A 100 5.05 -13.91 -9.63
N PRO A 101 3.98 -14.52 -10.15
CA PRO A 101 2.96 -15.17 -9.32
C PRO A 101 3.38 -16.59 -8.87
N GLU A 102 4.55 -17.07 -9.28
CA GLU A 102 5.02 -18.42 -8.91
C GLU A 102 5.10 -18.61 -7.40
N SER A 103 4.77 -19.83 -6.95
CA SER A 103 4.79 -20.23 -5.55
C SER A 103 6.02 -21.05 -5.16
N ILE A 104 6.82 -21.50 -6.12
CA ILE A 104 7.99 -22.35 -5.89
C ILE A 104 9.26 -21.49 -5.91
N GLY A 105 10.08 -21.60 -4.86
CA GLY A 105 11.38 -20.91 -4.75
C GLY A 105 11.41 -19.89 -3.61
N GLY A 106 12.53 -19.19 -3.48
CA GLY A 106 12.68 -18.09 -2.52
C GLY A 106 11.72 -16.93 -2.82
N VAL A 107 11.29 -16.22 -1.78
CA VAL A 107 10.40 -15.05 -1.90
C VAL A 107 11.02 -13.99 -2.81
N ILE A 108 12.31 -13.71 -2.62
CA ILE A 108 13.11 -12.87 -3.50
C ILE A 108 14.28 -13.72 -3.98
N GLU A 109 14.45 -13.81 -5.29
CA GLU A 109 15.70 -14.30 -5.86
C GLU A 109 16.69 -13.17 -6.04
N PHE A 110 17.93 -13.48 -5.72
CA PHE A 110 19.05 -12.59 -5.90
C PHE A 110 20.00 -13.17 -6.95
N GLY A 111 20.43 -12.32 -7.88
CA GLY A 111 21.49 -12.67 -8.84
C GLY A 111 22.84 -12.86 -8.15
N SER A 112 23.85 -13.24 -8.93
CA SER A 112 25.22 -13.47 -8.44
C SER A 112 25.87 -12.24 -7.80
N THR A 113 25.41 -11.04 -8.16
CA THR A 113 25.84 -9.74 -7.58
C THR A 113 25.11 -9.39 -6.28
N GLY A 114 24.17 -10.23 -5.83
CA GLY A 114 23.31 -9.99 -4.67
C GLY A 114 22.14 -9.03 -4.94
N GLU A 115 21.87 -8.72 -6.21
CA GLU A 115 20.79 -7.82 -6.64
C GLU A 115 19.48 -8.59 -6.83
N PRO A 116 18.32 -8.02 -6.44
CA PRO A 116 17.05 -8.72 -6.54
C PRO A 116 16.58 -8.84 -8.01
N THR A 117 16.41 -10.06 -8.50
CA THR A 117 16.04 -10.36 -9.90
C THR A 117 14.58 -10.74 -10.06
N ILE A 118 14.05 -11.53 -9.12
CA ILE A 118 12.65 -11.98 -9.12
C ILE A 118 12.04 -11.71 -7.74
N ILE A 119 10.86 -11.09 -7.71
CA ILE A 119 10.00 -11.10 -6.53
C ILE A 119 8.81 -12.01 -6.81
N ARG A 120 8.65 -13.05 -6.00
CA ARG A 120 7.47 -13.90 -6.00
C ARG A 120 6.40 -13.28 -5.12
N VAL A 121 5.39 -12.69 -5.76
CA VAL A 121 4.44 -11.81 -5.08
C VAL A 121 3.55 -12.58 -4.11
N ILE A 122 3.11 -13.79 -4.46
CA ILE A 122 2.28 -14.63 -3.58
C ILE A 122 3.06 -15.06 -2.32
N PRO A 123 4.27 -15.66 -2.44
CA PRO A 123 5.13 -15.92 -1.29
C PRO A 123 5.44 -14.66 -0.46
N PHE A 124 5.64 -13.50 -1.10
CA PHE A 124 5.91 -12.27 -0.38
C PHE A 124 4.71 -11.82 0.46
N TYR A 125 3.50 -11.86 -0.11
CA TYR A 125 2.27 -11.62 0.64
C TYR A 125 2.16 -12.57 1.85
N GLN A 126 2.37 -13.87 1.64
CA GLN A 126 2.28 -14.88 2.70
C GLN A 126 3.28 -14.64 3.84
N ALA A 127 4.53 -14.28 3.50
CA ALA A 127 5.56 -13.98 4.48
C ALA A 127 5.20 -12.75 5.33
N VAL A 128 4.78 -11.66 4.68
CA VAL A 128 4.38 -10.43 5.39
C VAL A 128 3.09 -10.64 6.19
N LYS A 129 2.10 -11.38 5.67
CA LYS A 129 0.87 -11.69 6.40
C LYS A 129 1.15 -12.54 7.64
N THR A 130 2.03 -13.54 7.52
CA THR A 130 2.47 -14.36 8.66
C THR A 130 3.16 -13.51 9.71
N TRP A 131 4.07 -12.62 9.28
CA TRP A 131 4.74 -11.68 10.17
C TRP A 131 3.74 -10.75 10.87
N TRP A 132 2.82 -10.14 10.13
CA TRP A 132 1.76 -9.32 10.71
C TRP A 132 0.95 -10.08 11.74
N ASN A 133 0.53 -11.31 11.46
CA ASN A 133 -0.26 -12.11 12.40
C ASN A 133 0.50 -12.36 13.71
N GLY A 134 1.81 -12.60 13.66
CA GLY A 134 2.67 -12.79 14.83
C GLY A 134 3.15 -11.51 15.53
N PHE A 135 3.02 -10.34 14.89
CA PHE A 135 3.48 -9.08 15.46
C PHE A 135 2.71 -8.71 16.73
N ASP A 136 3.37 -8.16 17.75
CA ASP A 136 2.70 -7.67 18.95
C ASP A 136 2.03 -6.31 18.67
N LYS A 137 0.70 -6.31 18.56
CA LYS A 137 -0.08 -5.08 18.24
C LYS A 137 -0.01 -4.07 19.39
N ALA A 138 0.22 -4.51 20.63
CA ALA A 138 0.36 -3.61 21.77
C ALA A 138 1.64 -2.75 21.69
N SER A 139 2.65 -3.20 20.92
CA SER A 139 3.89 -2.46 20.68
C SER A 139 3.74 -1.30 19.68
N ILE A 140 2.64 -1.27 18.90
CA ILE A 140 2.39 -0.25 17.87
C ILE A 140 2.13 1.10 18.54
N LYS A 141 3.10 2.01 18.41
CA LYS A 141 3.06 3.36 18.99
C LYS A 141 3.35 4.41 17.92
N PRO A 142 2.35 4.76 17.09
CA PRO A 142 2.51 5.73 16.03
C PRO A 142 2.78 7.12 16.62
N LYS A 143 3.69 7.84 15.98
CA LYS A 143 4.03 9.22 16.35
C LYS A 143 3.54 10.14 15.24
N PHE A 144 2.70 11.10 15.60
CA PHE A 144 2.31 12.19 14.71
C PHE A 144 2.90 13.49 15.26
N GLN A 145 3.71 14.18 14.46
CA GLN A 145 4.24 15.49 14.85
C GLN A 145 3.18 16.55 14.55
N GLN A 146 2.49 17.02 15.60
CA GLN A 146 1.42 18.00 15.49
C GLN A 146 1.86 19.30 14.80
N GLU A 147 3.14 19.65 14.88
CA GLU A 147 3.75 20.81 14.19
C GLU A 147 3.71 20.69 12.65
N GLN A 148 3.60 19.47 12.13
CA GLN A 148 3.45 19.18 10.70
C GLN A 148 1.97 19.14 10.27
N ALA A 149 1.02 19.26 11.20
CA ALA A 149 -0.39 19.29 10.89
C ALA A 149 -0.76 20.59 10.14
N PRO A 150 -1.75 20.54 9.24
CA PRO A 150 -2.32 21.76 8.66
C PRO A 150 -2.76 22.72 9.77
N LYS A 151 -2.20 23.93 9.79
CA LYS A 151 -2.55 24.97 10.80
C LYS A 151 -4.04 25.32 10.83
N ALA A 152 -4.77 25.02 9.75
CA ALA A 152 -6.17 25.35 9.56
C ALA A 152 -7.16 24.21 9.89
N ALA A 153 -6.69 23.04 10.34
CA ALA A 153 -7.57 21.91 10.68
C ALA A 153 -7.79 21.80 12.20
N ALA A 154 -8.36 22.85 12.79
CA ALA A 154 -8.98 22.79 14.12
C ALA A 154 -10.43 23.28 13.99
N VAL A 155 -11.25 22.55 13.25
CA VAL A 155 -12.72 22.73 13.27
C VAL A 155 -13.34 21.44 13.84
N ASN A 156 -13.69 21.55 15.13
CA ASN A 156 -14.65 20.81 15.94
C ASN A 156 -14.47 19.31 16.23
N THR A 157 -13.90 19.05 17.41
CA THR A 157 -14.06 17.85 18.26
C THR A 157 -15.37 17.85 19.08
N SER A 158 -16.47 18.44 18.57
CA SER A 158 -17.78 18.36 19.22
C SER A 158 -18.88 18.61 18.21
N GLY A 159 -19.66 17.58 17.86
CA GLY A 159 -20.86 17.75 17.02
C GLY A 159 -21.03 16.76 15.88
N TYR A 160 -21.10 15.47 16.16
CA TYR A 160 -22.02 14.59 15.43
C TYR A 160 -22.89 13.84 16.45
N PHE A 161 -23.57 14.64 17.27
CA PHE A 161 -24.82 14.26 17.92
C PHE A 161 -25.96 14.86 17.09
N MET A 162 -27.08 14.13 17.08
CA MET A 162 -28.42 14.48 16.58
C MET A 162 -28.73 14.10 15.11
N THR A 163 -29.47 13.00 15.03
CA THR A 163 -30.62 12.79 14.14
C THR A 163 -31.41 14.07 13.86
N SER A 164 -31.73 14.34 12.60
CA SER A 164 -33.09 14.76 12.22
C SER A 164 -33.31 14.69 10.71
N HIS A 165 -34.53 14.29 10.38
CA HIS A 165 -35.18 14.41 9.09
C HIS A 165 -35.02 15.79 8.45
N LEU A 166 -35.21 15.79 7.12
CA LEU A 166 -35.40 16.90 6.19
C LEU A 166 -34.12 17.41 5.53
N LEU A 167 -33.91 16.96 4.29
CA LEU A 167 -33.85 17.83 3.12
C LEU A 167 -34.07 16.96 1.86
N ARG A 168 -35.30 17.06 1.35
CA ARG A 168 -35.63 16.86 -0.07
C ARG A 168 -35.00 18.01 -0.87
N ASP A 169 -34.89 17.78 -2.18
CA ASP A 169 -34.63 18.77 -3.23
C ASP A 169 -33.13 19.16 -3.33
N GLU A 170 -32.38 19.03 -4.41
CA GLU A 170 -32.63 18.87 -5.85
C GLU A 170 -31.34 18.28 -6.49
N TYR A 171 -31.47 17.29 -7.38
CA TYR A 171 -30.41 16.93 -8.33
C TYR A 171 -30.62 17.74 -9.61
N PRO A 172 -29.62 18.46 -10.16
CA PRO A 172 -29.74 19.02 -11.50
C PRO A 172 -29.54 17.90 -12.53
N THR A 173 -30.63 17.47 -13.16
CA THR A 173 -30.63 16.68 -14.40
C THR A 173 -30.81 17.63 -15.58
N ASP A 174 -29.73 17.98 -16.28
CA ASP A 174 -29.81 18.62 -17.59
C ASP A 174 -28.94 17.87 -18.60
N TYR A 175 -29.52 16.81 -19.17
CA TYR A 175 -29.21 16.36 -20.53
C TYR A 175 -30.31 16.89 -21.45
N GLY A 176 -30.03 17.98 -22.18
CA GLY A 176 -30.86 18.52 -23.26
C GLY A 176 -30.15 18.40 -24.63
N PRO A 177 -30.88 18.37 -25.76
CA PRO A 177 -30.44 17.71 -26.99
C PRO A 177 -29.58 18.56 -27.96
N SER A 178 -28.86 17.82 -28.78
CA SER A 178 -27.99 18.12 -29.94
C SER A 178 -28.18 19.43 -30.73
N SER A 179 -27.07 20.02 -31.18
CA SER A 179 -26.99 20.91 -32.35
C SER A 179 -26.01 20.37 -33.41
N PRO A 180 -26.22 20.65 -34.72
CA PRO A 180 -25.77 19.79 -35.81
C PRO A 180 -24.35 20.07 -36.32
N VAL A 181 -23.65 18.99 -36.69
CA VAL A 181 -22.35 19.00 -37.37
C VAL A 181 -22.53 19.47 -38.82
N LYS A 182 -21.78 20.50 -39.23
CA LYS A 182 -21.74 21.02 -40.60
C LYS A 182 -21.03 20.04 -41.54
N LYS A 183 -21.61 19.80 -42.73
CA LYS A 183 -21.07 18.96 -43.82
C LYS A 183 -19.71 19.47 -44.34
N PRO A 184 -18.84 18.59 -44.86
CA PRO A 184 -17.58 19.00 -45.48
C PRO A 184 -17.82 19.61 -46.87
N LEU A 185 -17.06 20.65 -47.21
CA LEU A 185 -16.93 21.16 -48.58
C LEU A 185 -15.95 20.27 -49.36
N LYS A 186 -16.28 20.07 -50.64
CA LYS A 186 -15.59 19.20 -51.60
C LYS A 186 -14.14 19.60 -51.84
#